data_AF-A0A4Z2EB20-F1
#
_entry.id   AF-A0A4Z2EB20-F1
#
_cell.length_a   1.000
_cell.length_b   1.000
_cell.length_c   1.000
_cell.angle_alpha   90.00
_cell.angle_beta   90.00
_cell.angle_gamma   90.00
#
_symmetry.space_group_name_H-M   'P 1'
#
loop_
_entity.id
_entity.type
_entity.pdbx_description
1 polymer ?
#
loop_
_entity_poly.entity_id
_entity_poly.type
_entity_poly.pdbx_seq_one_letter_code
_entity_poly.pdbx_strand_id
1 'polypeptide(L)'
;MSDICTMAKLGYLFDHPGTVLFSVFMSFWAVTFLEYWKRKMATLAHHWDCMDFHEEEFAATAPMMEPNPVTGVKEPYFSEKTRLSRMVTGSMVIIMMLCVVMIFLVTVVMCRGIISMMMFHTGSPVLRTEVYTTYIYVFIYITLHLPPIL
;
A
#
# COMPACT_ATOMS: atom_id res chain seq x y z
N MET A 1 29.23 -14.96 -21.82
CA MET A 1 30.06 -14.55 -20.66
C MET A 1 30.18 -13.04 -20.52
N SER A 2 30.20 -12.26 -21.61
CA SER A 2 30.19 -10.78 -21.59
C SER A 2 28.93 -10.17 -20.97
N ASP A 3 27.74 -10.72 -21.25
CA ASP A 3 26.45 -10.17 -20.77
C ASP A 3 26.26 -10.30 -19.25
N ILE A 4 26.85 -11.34 -18.67
CA ILE A 4 26.86 -11.55 -17.21
C ILE A 4 27.81 -10.53 -16.57
N CYS A 5 28.92 -10.19 -17.23
CA CYS A 5 29.88 -9.20 -16.76
C CYS A 5 29.30 -7.77 -16.81
N THR A 6 28.52 -7.42 -17.84
CA THR A 6 27.82 -6.14 -17.89
C THR A 6 26.71 -6.03 -16.84
N MET A 7 25.92 -7.09 -16.63
CA MET A 7 24.90 -7.12 -15.56
C MET A 7 25.51 -7.08 -14.15
N ALA A 8 26.62 -7.79 -13.92
CA ALA A 8 27.36 -7.76 -12.65
C ALA A 8 27.99 -6.39 -12.39
N LYS A 9 28.54 -5.75 -13.43
CA LYS A 9 29.08 -4.39 -13.33
C LYS A 9 27.99 -3.35 -13.07
N LEU A 10 26.79 -3.54 -13.63
CA LEU A 10 25.61 -2.72 -13.33
C LEU A 10 25.16 -2.91 -11.88
N GLY A 11 25.06 -4.16 -11.41
CA GLY A 11 24.73 -4.49 -10.02
C GLY A 11 25.72 -3.88 -9.02
N TYR A 12 27.02 -3.99 -9.32
CA TYR A 12 28.06 -3.36 -8.51
C TYR A 12 27.96 -1.82 -8.46
N LEU A 13 27.45 -1.20 -9.53
CA LEU A 13 27.21 0.25 -9.58
C LEU A 13 25.99 0.66 -8.73
N PHE A 14 24.98 -0.21 -8.63
CA PHE A 14 23.83 -0.05 -7.75
C PHE A 14 24.13 -0.40 -6.28
N ASP A 15 25.10 -1.28 -6.00
CA ASP A 15 25.53 -1.64 -4.65
C ASP A 15 26.58 -0.68 -4.04
N HIS A 16 26.87 0.44 -4.72
CA HIS A 16 27.75 1.49 -4.17
C HIS A 16 27.07 2.20 -2.97
N PRO A 17 27.81 2.68 -1.95
CA PRO A 17 27.25 3.46 -0.83
C PRO A 17 26.40 4.68 -1.22
N GLY A 18 26.42 5.09 -2.50
CA GLY A 18 25.54 6.12 -3.05
C GLY A 18 24.05 5.75 -3.00
N THR A 19 23.70 4.47 -3.18
CA THR A 19 22.29 4.01 -3.13
C THR A 19 21.73 4.06 -1.72
N VAL A 20 22.56 3.83 -0.70
CA VAL A 20 22.17 3.96 0.71
C VAL A 20 21.92 5.43 1.06
N LEU A 21 22.78 6.35 0.61
CA LEU A 21 22.55 7.79 0.80
C LEU A 21 21.33 8.28 0.03
N PHE A 22 21.12 7.76 -1.18
CA PHE A 22 19.96 8.08 -2.00
C PHE A 22 18.66 7.58 -1.36
N SER A 23 18.63 6.36 -0.81
CA SER A 23 17.43 5.83 -0.16
C SER A 23 17.04 6.65 1.07
N VAL A 24 18.02 7.03 1.90
CA VAL A 24 17.82 7.92 3.05
C VAL A 24 17.29 9.28 2.60
N PHE A 25 17.89 9.89 1.58
CA PHE A 25 17.40 11.14 1.00
C PHE A 25 15.96 11.02 0.48
N MET A 26 15.64 9.94 -0.25
CA MET A 26 14.32 9.69 -0.79
C MET A 26 13.28 9.49 0.33
N SER A 27 13.64 8.85 1.44
CA SER A 27 12.76 8.75 2.62
C SER A 27 12.46 10.12 3.22
N PHE A 28 13.47 10.95 3.44
CA PHE A 28 13.27 12.32 3.95
C PHE A 28 12.48 13.20 2.98
N TRP A 29 12.76 13.08 1.68
CA TRP A 29 12.06 13.80 0.64
C TRP A 29 10.58 13.40 0.56
N ALA A 30 10.27 12.10 0.65
CA ALA A 30 8.88 11.61 0.64
C ALA A 30 8.07 12.14 1.83
N VAL A 31 8.63 12.11 3.05
CA VAL A 31 7.96 12.65 4.25
C VAL A 31 7.73 14.15 4.11
N THR A 32 8.76 14.89 3.68
CA THR A 32 8.67 16.35 3.50
C THR A 32 7.64 16.72 2.44
N PHE A 33 7.62 15.99 1.33
CA PHE A 33 6.64 16.18 0.26
C PHE A 33 5.21 15.92 0.75
N LEU A 34 4.97 14.85 1.49
CA LEU A 34 3.64 14.54 2.05
C LEU A 34 3.17 15.59 3.05
N GLU A 35 4.04 16.04 3.95
CA GLU A 35 3.71 17.10 4.91
C GLU A 35 3.43 18.43 4.21
N TYR A 36 4.23 18.79 3.20
CA TYR A 36 4.00 19.97 2.38
C TYR A 36 2.68 19.88 1.61
N TRP A 37 2.40 18.72 1.02
CA TRP A 37 1.19 18.45 0.27
C TRP A 37 -0.06 18.56 1.14
N LYS A 38 -0.04 17.97 2.35
CA LYS A 38 -1.13 18.10 3.33
C LYS A 38 -1.42 19.56 3.67
N ARG A 39 -0.37 20.35 3.91
CA ARG A 39 -0.50 21.80 4.18
C ARG A 39 -1.08 22.55 2.99
N LYS A 40 -0.62 22.25 1.77
CA LYS A 40 -1.12 22.89 0.54
C LYS A 40 -2.56 22.53 0.23
N MET A 41 -2.96 21.27 0.43
CA MET A 41 -4.34 20.84 0.30
C MET A 41 -5.26 21.57 1.28
N ALA A 42 -4.85 21.72 2.54
CA ALA A 42 -5.60 22.49 3.52
C ALA A 42 -5.72 23.99 3.13
N THR A 43 -4.63 24.61 2.66
CA THR A 43 -4.66 26.00 2.17
C THR A 43 -5.56 26.14 0.95
N LEU A 44 -5.53 25.17 0.02
CA LEU A 44 -6.36 25.21 -1.18
C LEU A 44 -7.84 25.02 -0.86
N ALA A 45 -8.17 24.10 0.05
CA ALA A 45 -9.53 23.89 0.53
C ALA A 45 -10.11 25.15 1.18
N HIS A 46 -9.29 25.86 1.98
CA HIS A 46 -9.68 27.14 2.58
C HIS A 46 -9.79 28.26 1.54
N HIS A 47 -8.92 28.32 0.54
CA HIS A 47 -8.97 29.38 -0.48
C HIS A 47 -10.14 29.21 -1.46
N TRP A 48 -10.51 27.97 -1.76
CA TRP A 48 -11.66 27.64 -2.60
C TRP A 48 -12.99 27.61 -1.83
N ASP A 49 -13.01 28.03 -0.56
CA ASP A 49 -14.21 28.06 0.29
C ASP A 49 -14.95 26.71 0.37
N CYS A 50 -14.24 25.62 0.06
CA CYS A 50 -14.81 24.27 -0.04
C CYS A 50 -14.98 23.60 1.34
N MET A 51 -14.62 24.28 2.43
CA MET A 51 -14.80 23.75 3.78
C MET A 51 -16.27 23.83 4.20
N ASP A 52 -16.96 24.93 3.88
CA ASP A 52 -18.33 25.19 4.33
C ASP A 52 -19.36 24.41 3.51
N PHE A 53 -19.11 24.18 2.22
CA PHE A 53 -19.97 23.33 1.37
C PHE A 53 -20.12 21.91 1.89
N HIS A 54 -19.08 21.36 2.54
CA HIS A 54 -19.16 20.01 3.10
C HIS A 54 -20.08 19.95 4.31
N GLU A 55 -20.06 20.98 5.17
CA GLU A 55 -20.93 21.07 6.34
C GLU A 55 -22.40 21.26 5.95
N GLU A 56 -22.68 22.08 4.92
CA GLU A 56 -24.04 22.30 4.44
C GLU A 56 -24.67 21.04 3.83
N GLU A 57 -23.92 20.28 3.02
CA GLU A 57 -24.41 19.03 2.41
C GLU A 57 -24.57 17.90 3.45
N PHE A 58 -23.67 17.85 4.44
CA PHE A 58 -23.78 16.91 5.58
C PHE A 58 -24.98 17.23 6.48
N ALA A 59 -25.24 18.51 6.76
CA ALA A 59 -26.38 18.96 7.55
C ALA A 59 -27.71 18.72 6.82
N ALA A 60 -27.75 18.91 5.50
CA ALA A 60 -28.94 18.65 4.68
C ALA A 60 -29.28 17.15 4.53
N THR A 61 -28.27 16.27 4.62
CA THR A 61 -28.42 14.81 4.48
C THR A 61 -28.58 14.08 5.83
N ALA A 62 -28.41 14.78 6.96
CA ALA A 62 -28.48 14.17 8.28
C ALA A 62 -29.91 13.69 8.64
N PRO A 63 -30.12 12.38 8.89
CA PRO A 63 -31.45 11.83 9.14
C PRO A 63 -31.99 12.09 10.56
N MET A 64 -31.15 12.55 11.51
CA MET A 64 -31.55 12.82 12.89
C MET A 64 -30.91 14.11 13.44
N MET A 65 -31.71 14.87 14.17
CA MET A 65 -31.33 16.11 14.85
C MET A 65 -31.33 15.84 16.36
N GLU A 66 -30.16 15.86 16.98
CA GLU A 66 -30.00 15.65 18.43
C GLU A 66 -29.68 17.01 19.09
N PRO A 67 -30.32 17.39 20.21
CA PRO A 67 -29.97 18.62 20.92
C PRO A 67 -28.62 18.47 21.65
N ASN A 68 -27.70 19.40 21.40
CA ASN A 68 -26.41 19.44 22.09
C ASN A 68 -26.61 19.69 23.60
N PRO A 69 -26.08 18.83 24.49
CA PRO A 69 -26.33 18.91 25.93
C PRO A 69 -25.74 20.16 26.62
N VAL A 70 -24.86 20.90 25.94
CA VAL A 70 -24.19 22.08 26.51
C VAL A 70 -24.77 23.40 25.98
N THR A 71 -25.18 23.45 24.71
CA THR A 71 -25.66 24.67 24.04
C THR A 71 -27.16 24.67 23.78
N GLY A 72 -27.84 23.52 23.85
CA GLY A 72 -29.28 23.38 23.58
C GLY A 72 -29.66 23.58 22.11
N VAL A 73 -28.69 23.82 21.23
CA VAL A 73 -28.88 23.98 19.79
C VAL A 73 -29.01 22.59 19.17
N LYS A 74 -29.99 22.41 18.26
CA LYS A 74 -30.15 21.16 17.50
C LYS A 74 -29.04 21.07 16.47
N GLU A 75 -28.11 20.14 16.67
CA GLU A 75 -27.01 19.89 15.75
C GLU A 75 -27.26 18.56 15.03
N PRO A 76 -26.99 18.49 13.71
CA PRO A 76 -27.14 17.25 12.94
C PRO A 76 -26.12 16.22 13.44
N TYR A 77 -26.59 15.17 14.11
CA TYR A 77 -25.73 14.15 14.72
C TYR A 77 -25.64 12.92 13.82
N PHE A 78 -24.43 12.61 13.34
CA PHE A 78 -24.16 11.39 12.59
C PHE A 78 -23.90 10.21 13.53
N SER A 79 -24.69 9.14 13.38
CA SER A 79 -24.44 7.91 14.14
C SER A 79 -23.04 7.35 13.84
N GLU A 80 -22.28 7.03 14.88
CA GLU A 80 -20.90 6.53 14.74
C GLU A 80 -20.84 5.25 13.89
N LYS A 81 -21.90 4.45 13.91
CA LYS A 81 -22.04 3.21 13.13
C LYS A 81 -22.07 3.45 11.63
N THR A 82 -22.78 4.48 11.16
CA THR A 82 -22.83 4.85 9.74
C THR A 82 -21.48 5.39 9.26
N ARG A 83 -20.79 6.17 10.11
CA ARG A 83 -19.46 6.71 9.82
C ARG A 83 -18.42 5.60 9.70
N LEU A 84 -18.46 4.63 10.62
CA LEU A 84 -17.60 3.46 10.59
C LEU A 84 -17.87 2.59 9.35
N SER A 85 -19.14 2.38 8.97
CA SER A 85 -19.51 1.60 7.78
C SER A 85 -18.96 2.21 6.48
N ARG A 86 -19.00 3.54 6.33
CA ARG A 86 -18.39 4.23 5.19
C ARG A 86 -16.86 4.09 5.17
N MET A 87 -16.22 4.23 6.33
CA MET A 87 -14.77 4.05 6.46
C MET A 87 -14.34 2.60 6.15
N VAL A 88 -15.11 1.62 6.61
CA VAL A 88 -14.91 0.20 6.31
C VAL A 88 -15.06 -0.05 4.81
N THR A 89 -16.11 0.47 4.18
CA THR A 89 -16.35 0.29 2.73
C THR A 89 -15.19 0.83 1.89
N GLY A 90 -14.66 2.02 2.21
CA GLY A 90 -13.47 2.56 1.54
C GLY A 90 -12.21 1.71 1.78
N SER A 91 -12.03 1.23 3.01
CA SER A 91 -10.91 0.36 3.38
C SER A 91 -10.95 -0.98 2.63
N MET A 92 -12.13 -1.56 2.43
CA MET A 92 -12.31 -2.82 1.68
C MET A 92 -11.84 -2.71 0.23
N VAL A 93 -12.06 -1.57 -0.43
CA VAL A 93 -11.59 -1.34 -1.81
C VAL A 93 -10.07 -1.32 -1.87
N ILE A 94 -9.41 -0.67 -0.91
CA ILE A 94 -7.95 -0.61 -0.82
C ILE A 94 -7.38 -2.02 -0.59
N ILE A 95 -7.97 -2.78 0.34
CA ILE A 95 -7.57 -4.17 0.62
C ILE A 95 -7.72 -5.04 -0.64
N MET A 96 -8.84 -4.92 -1.36
CA MET A 96 -9.06 -5.65 -2.62
C MET A 96 -7.96 -5.32 -3.66
N MET A 97 -7.62 -4.05 -3.83
CA MET A 97 -6.54 -3.63 -4.74
C MET A 97 -5.18 -4.22 -4.33
N LEU A 98 -4.87 -4.25 -3.04
CA LEU A 98 -3.64 -4.87 -2.53
C LEU A 98 -3.62 -6.38 -2.79
N CYS A 99 -4.74 -7.08 -2.57
CA CYS A 99 -4.85 -8.51 -2.87
C CYS A 99 -4.58 -8.80 -4.36
N VAL A 100 -5.11 -7.98 -5.28
CA VAL A 100 -4.85 -8.12 -6.72
C VAL A 100 -3.36 -7.99 -7.02
N VAL A 101 -2.69 -7.00 -6.43
CA VAL A 101 -1.24 -6.82 -6.58
C VAL A 101 -0.47 -8.04 -6.05
N MET A 102 -0.84 -8.55 -4.88
CA MET A 102 -0.20 -9.75 -4.30
C MET A 102 -0.36 -10.98 -5.20
N ILE A 103 -1.55 -11.22 -5.75
CA ILE A 103 -1.80 -12.33 -6.68
C ILE A 103 -0.93 -12.18 -7.94
N PHE A 104 -0.84 -10.97 -8.49
CA PHE A 104 0.00 -10.70 -9.65
C PHE A 104 1.48 -10.99 -9.36
N LEU A 105 2.00 -10.51 -8.22
CA LEU A 105 3.37 -10.78 -7.79
C LEU A 105 3.62 -12.28 -7.62
N VAL A 106 2.74 -13.01 -6.92
CA VAL A 106 2.86 -14.47 -6.75
C VAL A 106 2.87 -15.17 -8.10
N THR A 107 1.99 -14.78 -9.02
CA THR A 107 1.94 -15.35 -10.38
C THR A 107 3.25 -15.12 -11.12
N VAL A 108 3.80 -13.91 -11.11
CA VAL A 108 5.06 -13.59 -11.80
C VAL A 108 6.23 -14.40 -11.23
N VAL A 109 6.35 -14.46 -9.91
CA VAL A 109 7.43 -15.23 -9.27
C VAL A 109 7.24 -16.72 -9.62
N MET A 110 6.00 -17.23 -9.64
CA MET A 110 5.72 -18.64 -9.92
C MET A 110 6.04 -18.97 -11.37
N CYS A 111 5.65 -18.11 -12.31
CA CYS A 111 6.00 -18.24 -13.73
C CYS A 111 7.52 -18.26 -13.93
N ARG A 112 8.28 -17.37 -13.27
CA ARG A 112 9.76 -17.40 -13.36
C ARG A 112 10.33 -18.69 -12.75
N GLY A 113 9.75 -19.18 -11.65
CA GLY A 113 10.13 -20.46 -11.04
C GLY A 113 9.89 -21.65 -11.98
N ILE A 114 8.73 -21.70 -12.64
CA ILE A 114 8.36 -22.76 -13.60
C ILE A 114 9.26 -22.70 -14.84
N ILE A 115 9.49 -21.52 -15.42
CA ILE A 115 10.38 -21.36 -16.58
C ILE A 115 11.80 -21.81 -16.23
N SER A 116 12.29 -21.43 -15.05
CA SER A 116 13.57 -21.91 -14.52
C SER A 116 13.56 -23.44 -14.41
N MET A 117 12.54 -24.04 -13.78
CA MET A 117 12.40 -25.48 -13.63
C MET A 117 12.37 -26.23 -14.97
N MET A 118 11.64 -25.71 -15.97
CA MET A 118 11.56 -26.29 -17.31
C MET A 118 12.92 -26.24 -18.03
N MET A 119 13.66 -25.14 -17.90
CA MET A 119 15.04 -25.03 -18.40
C MET A 119 16.01 -25.97 -17.65
N PHE A 120 15.76 -26.21 -16.35
CA PHE A 120 16.53 -27.15 -15.52
C PHE A 120 16.15 -28.63 -15.71
N HIS A 121 15.05 -28.95 -16.41
CA HIS A 121 14.75 -30.34 -16.79
C HIS A 121 15.81 -30.93 -17.77
N THR A 122 16.74 -30.09 -18.22
CA THR A 122 17.96 -30.46 -18.95
C THR A 122 19.19 -30.65 -18.02
N GLY A 123 19.12 -30.38 -16.70
CA GLY A 123 20.27 -30.48 -15.78
C GLY A 123 19.98 -30.57 -14.26
N SER A 124 20.09 -31.79 -13.73
CA SER A 124 20.32 -32.22 -12.32
C SER A 124 19.23 -32.00 -11.22
N PRO A 125 18.94 -33.02 -10.37
CA PRO A 125 17.81 -33.03 -9.42
C PRO A 125 18.05 -32.37 -8.04
N VAL A 126 19.29 -32.04 -7.66
CA VAL A 126 19.65 -31.58 -6.29
C VAL A 126 19.18 -30.15 -5.99
N LEU A 127 19.18 -29.27 -7.00
CA LEU A 127 18.70 -27.89 -6.84
C LEU A 127 17.17 -27.77 -6.82
N ARG A 128 16.45 -28.85 -7.17
CA ARG A 128 14.98 -28.89 -7.17
C ARG A 128 14.43 -28.72 -5.76
N THR A 129 14.96 -29.46 -4.79
CA THR A 129 14.54 -29.42 -3.39
C THR A 129 14.82 -28.08 -2.71
N GLU A 130 15.92 -27.41 -3.07
CA GLU A 130 16.30 -26.11 -2.50
C GLU A 130 15.36 -24.98 -2.96
N VAL A 131 15.00 -24.97 -4.25
CA VAL A 131 14.11 -23.95 -4.81
C VAL A 131 12.69 -24.11 -4.27
N TYR A 132 12.14 -25.32 -4.25
CA TYR A 132 10.78 -25.57 -3.72
C TYR A 132 10.68 -25.24 -2.22
N THR A 133 11.69 -25.60 -1.43
CA THR A 133 11.73 -25.28 0.01
C THR A 133 11.78 -23.77 0.23
N THR A 134 12.63 -23.05 -0.49
CA THR A 134 12.72 -21.57 -0.41
C THR A 134 11.40 -20.92 -0.81
N TYR A 135 10.76 -21.45 -1.85
CA TYR A 135 9.51 -20.92 -2.37
C TYR A 135 8.33 -21.10 -1.39
N ILE A 136 8.21 -22.30 -0.81
CA ILE A 136 7.22 -22.61 0.23
C ILE A 136 7.47 -21.75 1.47
N TYR A 137 8.74 -21.57 1.88
CA TYR A 137 9.09 -20.72 3.02
C TYR A 137 8.70 -19.25 2.81
N VAL A 138 8.96 -18.69 1.63
CA VAL A 138 8.59 -17.30 1.32
C VAL A 138 7.07 -17.13 1.27
N PHE A 139 6.34 -18.09 0.70
CA PHE A 139 4.88 -18.06 0.65
C PHE A 139 4.24 -18.16 2.05
N ILE A 140 4.75 -19.06 2.90
CA ILE A 140 4.32 -19.18 4.30
C ILE A 140 4.67 -17.93 5.09
N TYR A 141 5.87 -17.37 4.92
CA TYR A 141 6.28 -16.14 5.61
C TYR A 141 5.37 -14.95 5.23
N ILE A 142 5.03 -14.80 3.95
CA ILE A 142 4.12 -13.72 3.50
C ILE A 142 2.69 -13.94 4.01
N THR A 143 2.21 -15.18 4.08
CA THR A 143 0.86 -15.50 4.57
C THR A 143 0.73 -15.42 6.09
N LEU A 144 1.82 -15.72 6.82
CA LEU A 144 1.84 -15.77 8.29
C LEU A 144 2.25 -14.44 8.93
N HIS A 145 2.99 -13.59 8.22
CA HIS A 145 3.45 -12.29 8.72
C HIS A 145 2.62 -11.10 8.22
N LEU A 146 1.63 -11.33 7.35
CA LEU A 146 0.54 -10.39 7.15
C LEU A 146 -0.49 -10.66 8.27
N PRO A 147 -0.65 -9.75 9.25
CA PRO A 147 -1.59 -9.99 10.33
C PRO A 147 -2.99 -10.18 9.72
N PRO A 148 -3.74 -11.21 10.14
CA PRO A 148 -5.10 -11.40 9.66
C PRO A 148 -5.86 -10.12 9.98
N ILE A 149 -6.25 -9.42 8.92
CA ILE A 149 -7.08 -8.23 9.00
C ILE A 149 -8.38 -8.70 9.69
N LEU A 150 -8.69 -8.03 10.81
CA LEU A 150 -9.86 -8.22 11.66
C LEU A 150 -11.15 -8.38 10.85
#